data_AF-A0A1I5A9L3-F1
#
_entry.id   AF-A0A1I5A9L3-F1
#
_cell.length_a   1.000
_cell.length_b   1.000
_cell.length_c   1.000
_cell.angle_alpha   90.00
_cell.angle_beta   90.00
_cell.angle_gamma   90.00
#
_symmetry.space_group_name_H-M   'P 1'
#
loop_
_entity.id
_entity.type
_entity.pdbx_description
1 polymer ?
#
loop_
_entity_poly.entity_id
_entity_poly.type
_entity_poly.pdbx_seq_one_letter_code
_entity_poly.pdbx_strand_id
1 'polypeptide(L)'
;MRTCIFFGLILGTFFFQNSPVNAQTYDGPEQPAGIPSTGVEFMEQDSTNYIKSLVKDAAKMVRTQGEVAFEEFRKPESRWGKGETYIFILDKEGNMLLHADPEMEDKNQLDLKDVNGKPIIRGLLAAATDLPEKQEGWFHYQWPVPDGLLPRWKSSFVQLVRAPDGKEYVIGSGMYNDRMEKEFVIDMVEDAAGQIKKEGKAAFNKLYDPAGPFLVKDTYIFILDTTGVELVNPGFRNLEGRNLMDLKDSEGKLLVQEMFKAVEKDSTAWIEYMWPKPGDNRSTQKATYVRKVPLGDSWVLVGAGVYLADAPRTALKREMITPSDLKNFVNDAADKLEEEGEKAFPEFRSKDSRWYDGDKYLFVWNLDGKRIFHAADSTLEGKIVNGTKDALGRPYGKMFLETTSSKTGEGWVHYMFPEPEDIFPAWKSSYIKRVSFPSGEDHLVGSGIYNMKMDEFLIEEMVHQAAALIEDQRREAFDLLRDKKGPFYFMDTYIFVTSPDGTELVNPGLPSLEGKNLIDMKDLKGNPVVKDEIALAMEEGSGWLEMSWFKPGTNTPATKMTFVKKVQSNGDTFIVGSGYYPEKD
;
A
#
# COMPACT_ATOMS: atom_id res chain seq x y z
N MET A 1 -12.50 -30.21 6.94
CA MET A 1 -13.27 -29.87 5.73
C MET A 1 -13.35 -28.36 5.65
N ARG A 2 -12.55 -27.73 4.78
CA ARG A 2 -12.62 -26.30 4.49
C ARG A 2 -13.46 -26.14 3.24
N THR A 3 -14.62 -25.50 3.35
CA THR A 3 -15.51 -25.24 2.22
C THR A 3 -15.02 -23.98 1.51
N CYS A 4 -14.34 -24.16 0.37
CA CYS A 4 -14.06 -23.06 -0.56
C CYS A 4 -15.37 -22.71 -1.28
N ILE A 5 -15.77 -21.45 -1.21
CA ILE A 5 -16.89 -20.91 -1.99
C ILE A 5 -16.34 -20.64 -3.40
N PHE A 6 -16.77 -21.45 -4.37
CA PHE A 6 -16.55 -21.21 -5.80
C PHE A 6 -17.57 -20.17 -6.28
N PHE A 7 -17.09 -19.06 -6.84
CA PHE A 7 -17.91 -18.22 -7.71
C PHE A 7 -18.01 -18.91 -9.07
N GLY A 8 -19.21 -19.40 -9.41
CA GLY A 8 -19.50 -19.94 -10.74
C GLY A 8 -19.71 -18.79 -11.72
N LEU A 9 -18.86 -18.69 -12.74
CA LEU A 9 -19.15 -17.89 -13.94
C LEU A 9 -20.37 -18.50 -14.65
N ILE A 10 -21.45 -17.72 -14.79
CA ILE A 10 -22.52 -18.03 -15.74
C ILE A 10 -22.38 -17.08 -16.94
N LEU A 11 -21.94 -17.65 -18.07
CA LEU A 11 -22.03 -17.03 -19.38
C LEU A 11 -23.50 -16.87 -19.80
N GLY A 12 -24.05 -15.67 -19.62
CA GLY A 12 -25.30 -15.26 -20.27
C GLY A 12 -25.04 -14.85 -21.72
N THR A 13 -25.32 -15.75 -22.67
CA THR A 13 -25.26 -15.47 -24.11
C THR A 13 -26.47 -14.64 -24.53
N PHE A 14 -26.29 -13.35 -24.78
CA PHE A 14 -27.27 -12.54 -25.51
C PHE A 14 -27.01 -12.65 -27.01
N PHE A 15 -27.94 -13.28 -27.72
CA PHE A 15 -28.01 -13.28 -29.18
C PHE A 15 -28.47 -11.90 -29.67
N PHE A 16 -27.59 -11.16 -30.35
CA PHE A 16 -27.99 -10.08 -31.25
C PHE A 16 -27.86 -10.54 -32.71
N GLN A 17 -28.97 -10.48 -33.43
CA GLN A 17 -29.03 -10.73 -34.87
C GLN A 17 -28.28 -9.63 -35.63
N ASN A 18 -27.24 -10.04 -36.36
CA ASN A 18 -26.57 -9.21 -37.36
C ASN A 18 -27.51 -8.93 -38.55
N SER A 19 -27.61 -7.67 -38.96
CA SER A 19 -27.95 -7.28 -40.33
C SER A 19 -26.96 -6.20 -40.77
N PRO A 20 -26.34 -6.31 -41.95
CA PRO A 20 -25.24 -5.45 -42.36
C PRO A 20 -25.79 -4.15 -42.96
N VAL A 21 -25.25 -3.01 -42.55
CA VAL A 21 -25.43 -1.75 -43.29
C VAL A 21 -24.04 -1.23 -43.69
N ASN A 22 -23.93 -0.97 -45.00
CA ASN A 22 -22.76 -0.59 -45.75
C ASN A 22 -21.94 0.57 -45.14
N ALA A 23 -20.62 0.42 -45.23
CA ALA A 23 -19.66 1.49 -45.08
C ALA A 23 -19.86 2.55 -46.18
N GLN A 24 -20.08 3.80 -45.76
CA GLN A 24 -19.76 4.97 -46.57
C GLN A 24 -18.89 5.91 -45.73
N THR A 25 -17.76 6.26 -46.32
CA THR A 25 -16.74 7.19 -45.88
C THR A 25 -17.32 8.57 -45.59
N TYR A 26 -17.06 9.09 -44.39
CA TYR A 26 -17.32 10.48 -44.04
C TYR A 26 -16.02 11.13 -43.59
N ASP A 27 -15.51 12.06 -44.40
CA ASP A 27 -14.40 12.95 -44.05
C ASP A 27 -14.88 13.95 -42.98
N GLY A 28 -14.28 13.90 -41.80
CA GLY A 28 -14.55 14.86 -40.72
C GLY A 28 -13.65 16.11 -40.83
N PRO A 29 -14.14 17.32 -40.49
CA PRO A 29 -13.32 18.52 -40.47
C PRO A 29 -12.48 18.62 -39.18
N GLU A 30 -11.43 19.44 -39.28
CA GLU A 30 -10.33 19.70 -38.35
C GLU A 30 -10.69 19.85 -36.85
N GLN A 31 -9.76 19.38 -36.00
CA GLN A 31 -9.76 19.58 -34.55
C GLN A 31 -9.66 21.06 -34.16
N PRO A 32 -10.42 21.56 -33.17
CA PRO A 32 -10.05 22.75 -32.43
C PRO A 32 -9.18 22.41 -31.22
N ALA A 33 -8.22 23.30 -31.00
CA ALA A 33 -7.17 23.26 -30.00
C ALA A 33 -7.65 23.30 -28.54
N GLY A 34 -6.91 22.60 -27.67
CA GLY A 34 -6.60 22.94 -26.27
C GLY A 34 -7.77 23.23 -25.31
N ILE A 35 -8.17 22.23 -24.52
CA ILE A 35 -8.95 22.43 -23.30
C ILE A 35 -7.98 22.39 -22.10
N PRO A 36 -7.97 23.38 -21.19
CA PRO A 36 -7.12 23.36 -20.00
C PRO A 36 -7.60 22.33 -18.97
N SER A 37 -6.65 21.73 -18.25
CA SER A 37 -6.80 20.64 -17.28
C SER A 37 -7.39 21.05 -15.92
N THR A 38 -8.50 21.80 -15.89
CA THR A 38 -9.12 22.30 -14.64
C THR A 38 -10.43 21.60 -14.26
N GLY A 39 -10.81 20.50 -14.93
CA GLY A 39 -12.11 19.84 -14.75
C GLY A 39 -12.20 18.71 -13.72
N VAL A 40 -11.10 18.24 -13.14
CA VAL A 40 -11.09 17.00 -12.33
C VAL A 40 -11.46 17.24 -10.86
N GLU A 41 -10.95 18.30 -10.24
CA GLU A 41 -11.23 18.60 -8.81
C GLU A 41 -12.70 18.97 -8.54
N PHE A 42 -13.39 19.61 -9.49
CA PHE A 42 -14.79 19.98 -9.33
C PHE A 42 -15.77 18.80 -9.52
N MET A 43 -15.39 17.75 -10.25
CA MET A 43 -16.26 16.58 -10.48
C MET A 43 -16.24 15.58 -9.31
N GLU A 44 -15.12 15.43 -8.60
CA GLU A 44 -15.00 14.46 -7.49
C GLU A 44 -15.77 14.93 -6.24
N GLN A 45 -15.68 16.21 -5.85
CA GLN A 45 -16.42 16.75 -4.69
C GLN A 45 -17.94 16.77 -4.91
N ASP A 46 -18.40 16.82 -6.15
CA ASP A 46 -19.82 16.67 -6.49
C ASP A 46 -20.31 15.23 -6.23
N SER A 47 -19.43 14.23 -6.45
CA SER A 47 -19.77 12.83 -6.25
C SER A 47 -20.01 12.46 -4.77
N THR A 48 -19.20 12.97 -3.83
CA THR A 48 -19.38 12.69 -2.39
C THR A 48 -20.63 13.33 -1.83
N ASN A 49 -20.93 14.56 -2.24
CA ASN A 49 -22.18 15.22 -1.89
C ASN A 49 -23.39 14.51 -2.51
N TYR A 50 -23.27 14.08 -3.77
CA TYR A 50 -24.31 13.32 -4.45
C TYR A 50 -24.65 12.01 -3.72
N ILE A 51 -23.65 11.19 -3.37
CA ILE A 51 -23.88 9.93 -2.65
C ILE A 51 -24.51 10.16 -1.27
N LYS A 52 -24.03 11.15 -0.49
CA LYS A 52 -24.64 11.50 0.81
C LYS A 52 -26.10 11.91 0.64
N SER A 53 -26.40 12.75 -0.35
CA SER A 53 -27.76 13.18 -0.66
C SER A 53 -28.65 12.00 -1.04
N LEU A 54 -28.15 11.10 -1.90
CA LEU A 54 -28.86 9.92 -2.34
C LEU A 54 -29.24 8.99 -1.16
N VAL A 55 -28.29 8.72 -0.27
CA VAL A 55 -28.54 7.90 0.93
C VAL A 55 -29.53 8.58 1.88
N LYS A 56 -29.40 9.90 2.09
CA LYS A 56 -30.32 10.66 2.96
C LYS A 56 -31.75 10.67 2.41
N ASP A 57 -31.92 10.79 1.10
CA ASP A 57 -33.21 10.71 0.44
C ASP A 57 -33.81 9.29 0.57
N ALA A 58 -33.01 8.24 0.36
CA ALA A 58 -33.45 6.85 0.54
C ALA A 58 -33.83 6.57 2.01
N ALA A 59 -33.04 7.03 2.97
CA ALA A 59 -33.36 6.93 4.40
C ALA A 59 -34.65 7.67 4.77
N LYS A 60 -34.92 8.83 4.16
CA LYS A 60 -36.20 9.53 4.35
C LYS A 60 -37.38 8.72 3.82
N MET A 61 -37.22 8.03 2.69
CA MET A 61 -38.26 7.16 2.15
C MET A 61 -38.51 5.96 3.06
N VAL A 62 -37.48 5.26 3.52
CA VAL A 62 -37.64 4.12 4.44
C VAL A 62 -38.24 4.54 5.78
N ARG A 63 -37.86 5.71 6.31
CA ARG A 63 -38.45 6.28 7.54
C ARG A 63 -39.96 6.54 7.42
N THR A 64 -40.46 6.80 6.22
CA THR A 64 -41.87 7.17 5.98
C THR A 64 -42.71 6.02 5.44
N GLN A 65 -42.11 5.13 4.63
CA GLN A 65 -42.80 4.08 3.88
C GLN A 65 -42.41 2.66 4.33
N GLY A 66 -41.37 2.51 5.16
CA GLY A 66 -40.82 1.21 5.52
C GLY A 66 -40.27 0.44 4.32
N GLU A 67 -40.42 -0.88 4.34
CA GLU A 67 -39.94 -1.79 3.28
C GLU A 67 -40.60 -1.55 1.92
N VAL A 68 -41.75 -0.85 1.85
CA VAL A 68 -42.39 -0.47 0.58
C VAL A 68 -41.45 0.36 -0.31
N ALA A 69 -40.55 1.14 0.31
CA ALA A 69 -39.56 1.93 -0.44
C ALA A 69 -38.54 1.06 -1.20
N PHE A 70 -38.35 -0.21 -0.82
CA PHE A 70 -37.33 -1.08 -1.41
C PHE A 70 -37.65 -1.36 -2.89
N GLU A 71 -38.92 -1.51 -3.24
CA GLU A 71 -39.38 -1.69 -4.62
C GLU A 71 -39.04 -0.49 -5.53
N GLU A 72 -39.00 0.73 -4.97
CA GLU A 72 -38.56 1.90 -5.71
C GLU A 72 -37.06 1.84 -5.99
N PHE A 73 -36.26 1.40 -5.02
CA PHE A 73 -34.80 1.35 -5.13
C PHE A 73 -34.31 0.27 -6.10
N ARG A 74 -35.10 -0.78 -6.34
CA ARG A 74 -34.80 -1.86 -7.30
C ARG A 74 -34.93 -1.43 -8.77
N LYS A 75 -35.58 -0.30 -9.05
CA LYS A 75 -35.86 0.12 -10.43
C LYS A 75 -34.55 0.42 -11.17
N PRO A 76 -34.24 -0.31 -12.28
CA PRO A 76 -33.02 -0.09 -13.04
C PRO A 76 -33.06 1.27 -13.74
N GLU A 77 -31.88 1.85 -13.98
CA GLU A 77 -31.71 3.15 -14.63
C GLU A 77 -32.51 4.29 -13.96
N SER A 78 -32.78 4.14 -12.67
CA SER A 78 -33.42 5.17 -11.84
C SER A 78 -32.37 6.03 -11.14
N ARG A 79 -32.80 7.08 -10.44
CA ARG A 79 -31.89 7.86 -9.58
C ARG A 79 -31.27 7.03 -8.44
N TRP A 80 -31.83 5.87 -8.11
CA TRP A 80 -31.38 4.97 -7.05
C TRP A 80 -30.39 3.91 -7.52
N GLY A 81 -30.31 3.70 -8.83
CA GLY A 81 -29.52 2.65 -9.47
C GLY A 81 -29.19 3.03 -10.91
N LYS A 82 -27.98 3.55 -11.14
CA LYS A 82 -27.47 3.91 -12.47
C LYS A 82 -25.95 3.71 -12.55
N GLY A 83 -25.51 2.96 -13.55
CA GLY A 83 -24.10 2.59 -13.71
C GLY A 83 -23.57 1.89 -12.46
N GLU A 84 -22.52 2.44 -11.86
CA GLU A 84 -21.87 1.88 -10.67
C GLU A 84 -22.53 2.28 -9.34
N THR A 85 -23.49 3.22 -9.37
CA THR A 85 -24.17 3.73 -8.17
C THR A 85 -25.48 2.98 -7.94
N TYR A 86 -25.67 2.43 -6.74
CA TYR A 86 -26.90 1.76 -6.33
C TYR A 86 -27.13 1.86 -4.82
N ILE A 87 -28.40 1.84 -4.40
CA ILE A 87 -28.76 1.66 -2.98
C ILE A 87 -28.53 0.19 -2.58
N PHE A 88 -28.00 -0.02 -1.39
CA PHE A 88 -28.03 -1.30 -0.68
C PHE A 88 -28.60 -1.12 0.72
N ILE A 89 -29.20 -2.17 1.28
CA ILE A 89 -29.84 -2.12 2.59
C ILE A 89 -29.46 -3.36 3.40
N LEU A 90 -29.01 -3.12 4.62
CA LEU A 90 -28.68 -4.13 5.62
C LEU A 90 -29.61 -3.99 6.83
N ASP A 91 -29.89 -5.10 7.52
CA ASP A 91 -30.29 -5.02 8.93
C ASP A 91 -29.05 -4.97 9.85
N LYS A 92 -29.27 -4.84 11.17
CA LYS A 92 -28.16 -4.73 12.14
C LYS A 92 -27.43 -6.05 12.37
N GLU A 93 -28.06 -7.16 12.00
CA GLU A 93 -27.50 -8.49 12.06
C GLU A 93 -26.63 -8.78 10.82
N GLY A 94 -26.58 -7.86 9.85
CA GLY A 94 -25.77 -7.93 8.64
C GLY A 94 -26.39 -8.78 7.53
N ASN A 95 -27.70 -9.01 7.57
CA ASN A 95 -28.43 -9.60 6.46
C ASN A 95 -28.62 -8.54 5.36
N MET A 96 -28.29 -8.89 4.13
CA MET A 96 -28.49 -8.03 2.98
C MET A 96 -29.94 -8.14 2.51
N LEU A 97 -30.70 -7.04 2.62
CA LEU A 97 -32.12 -7.00 2.26
C LEU A 97 -32.35 -6.42 0.87
N LEU A 98 -31.41 -5.62 0.37
CA LEU A 98 -31.43 -5.07 -0.98
C LEU A 98 -30.00 -4.85 -1.47
N HIS A 99 -29.69 -5.31 -2.69
CA HIS A 99 -28.42 -5.08 -3.36
C HIS A 99 -28.58 -5.12 -4.88
N ALA A 100 -27.67 -4.46 -5.62
CA ALA A 100 -27.68 -4.52 -7.09
C ALA A 100 -27.36 -5.91 -7.66
N ASP A 101 -26.70 -6.76 -6.86
CA ASP A 101 -26.52 -8.19 -7.10
C ASP A 101 -27.56 -8.96 -6.28
N PRO A 102 -28.61 -9.51 -6.91
CA PRO A 102 -29.67 -10.27 -6.22
C PRO A 102 -29.15 -11.52 -5.51
N GLU A 103 -27.99 -12.08 -5.91
CA GLU A 103 -27.43 -13.25 -5.24
C GLU A 103 -26.94 -12.92 -3.82
N MET A 104 -26.74 -11.64 -3.50
CA MET A 104 -26.33 -11.23 -2.16
C MET A 104 -27.49 -11.13 -1.17
N GLU A 105 -28.72 -10.95 -1.67
CA GLU A 105 -29.91 -10.74 -0.85
C GLU A 105 -30.32 -11.99 -0.06
N ASP A 106 -31.01 -11.77 1.06
CA ASP A 106 -31.47 -12.80 2.01
C ASP A 106 -30.35 -13.67 2.61
N LYS A 107 -29.10 -13.20 2.52
CA LYS A 107 -27.92 -13.83 3.11
C LYS A 107 -27.32 -12.94 4.17
N ASN A 108 -26.78 -13.57 5.22
CA ASN A 108 -25.95 -12.88 6.19
C ASN A 108 -24.55 -12.64 5.59
N GLN A 109 -24.12 -11.39 5.54
CA GLN A 109 -22.89 -10.97 4.89
C GLN A 109 -21.84 -10.49 5.92
N LEU A 110 -22.03 -10.72 7.23
CA LEU A 110 -21.12 -10.21 8.27
C LEU A 110 -19.65 -10.63 8.10
N ASP A 111 -19.41 -11.79 7.50
CA ASP A 111 -18.07 -12.33 7.28
C ASP A 111 -17.49 -11.98 5.91
N LEU A 112 -18.21 -11.18 5.10
CA LEU A 112 -17.73 -10.67 3.82
C LEU A 112 -16.53 -9.76 4.04
N LYS A 113 -15.43 -10.10 3.36
CA LYS A 113 -14.16 -9.38 3.42
C LYS A 113 -13.70 -8.97 2.03
N ASP A 114 -12.97 -7.87 1.97
CA ASP A 114 -12.24 -7.54 0.74
C ASP A 114 -11.01 -8.45 0.55
N VAL A 115 -10.30 -8.24 -0.56
CA VAL A 115 -9.12 -9.04 -0.93
C VAL A 115 -7.95 -8.94 0.06
N ASN A 116 -7.95 -7.95 0.96
CA ASN A 116 -6.95 -7.80 2.03
C ASN A 116 -7.48 -8.27 3.39
N GLY A 117 -8.68 -8.85 3.44
CA GLY A 117 -9.30 -9.35 4.66
C GLY A 117 -10.08 -8.31 5.46
N LYS A 118 -10.29 -7.09 4.93
CA LYS A 118 -11.04 -6.03 5.61
C LYS A 118 -12.53 -6.38 5.70
N PRO A 119 -13.16 -6.38 6.89
CA PRO A 119 -14.54 -6.83 7.05
C PRO A 119 -15.54 -5.75 6.60
N ILE A 120 -16.09 -5.92 5.39
CA ILE A 120 -16.87 -4.88 4.71
C ILE A 120 -18.14 -4.56 5.48
N ILE A 121 -18.98 -5.56 5.74
CA ILE A 121 -20.30 -5.35 6.33
C ILE A 121 -20.19 -4.89 7.79
N ARG A 122 -19.26 -5.47 8.56
CA ARG A 122 -19.03 -5.02 9.94
C ARG A 122 -18.59 -3.56 9.99
N GLY A 123 -17.72 -3.14 9.07
CA GLY A 123 -17.28 -1.76 8.95
C GLY A 123 -18.40 -0.79 8.58
N LEU A 124 -19.26 -1.17 7.63
CA LEU A 124 -20.44 -0.40 7.25
C LEU A 124 -21.43 -0.27 8.41
N LEU A 125 -21.72 -1.36 9.14
CA LEU A 125 -22.58 -1.31 10.31
C LEU A 125 -21.97 -0.40 11.40
N ALA A 126 -20.67 -0.54 11.68
CA ALA A 126 -19.97 0.28 12.67
C ALA A 126 -20.02 1.77 12.33
N ALA A 127 -19.81 2.14 11.06
CA ALA A 127 -19.86 3.53 10.58
C ALA A 127 -21.23 4.20 10.84
N ALA A 128 -22.32 3.43 10.89
CA ALA A 128 -23.66 3.94 11.17
C ALA A 128 -24.11 3.79 12.64
N THR A 129 -23.39 3.03 13.48
CA THR A 129 -23.91 2.59 14.79
C THR A 129 -22.97 2.80 15.98
N ASP A 130 -21.65 2.90 15.77
CA ASP A 130 -20.68 2.97 16.88
C ASP A 130 -20.76 4.26 17.70
N LEU A 131 -21.19 5.35 17.05
CA LEU A 131 -21.30 6.69 17.63
C LEU A 131 -22.78 7.10 17.72
N PRO A 132 -23.39 7.11 18.92
CA PRO A 132 -24.80 7.47 19.07
C PRO A 132 -25.15 8.89 18.59
N GLU A 133 -24.20 9.82 18.67
CA GLU A 133 -24.36 11.21 18.20
C GLU A 133 -24.21 11.35 16.67
N LYS A 134 -23.72 10.30 15.98
CA LYS A 134 -23.44 10.28 14.54
C LYS A 134 -23.82 8.91 13.95
N GLN A 135 -25.09 8.80 13.52
CA GLN A 135 -25.68 7.56 12.98
C GLN A 135 -25.52 7.43 11.45
N GLU A 136 -24.45 7.99 10.92
CA GLU A 136 -24.10 7.97 9.49
C GLU A 136 -22.58 8.10 9.34
N GLY A 137 -22.00 7.58 8.27
CA GLY A 137 -20.55 7.65 8.08
C GLY A 137 -20.06 6.97 6.81
N TRP A 138 -18.79 7.17 6.48
CA TRP A 138 -18.12 6.53 5.37
C TRP A 138 -17.38 5.26 5.79
N PHE A 139 -17.35 4.27 4.91
CA PHE A 139 -16.45 3.13 5.02
C PHE A 139 -15.82 2.80 3.67
N HIS A 140 -14.54 2.43 3.70
CA HIS A 140 -13.69 2.29 2.52
C HIS A 140 -13.09 0.88 2.44
N TYR A 141 -13.28 0.21 1.32
CA TYR A 141 -12.88 -1.19 1.10
C TYR A 141 -12.59 -1.45 -0.38
N GLN A 142 -11.91 -2.55 -0.70
CA GLN A 142 -11.75 -2.97 -2.10
C GLN A 142 -12.92 -3.85 -2.55
N TRP A 143 -13.42 -3.61 -3.77
CA TRP A 143 -14.59 -4.29 -4.30
C TRP A 143 -14.35 -4.73 -5.76
N PRO A 144 -14.75 -5.96 -6.16
CA PRO A 144 -14.68 -6.40 -7.54
C PRO A 144 -15.51 -5.50 -8.46
N VAL A 145 -14.96 -5.14 -9.62
CA VAL A 145 -15.69 -4.39 -10.66
C VAL A 145 -16.05 -5.35 -11.79
N PRO A 146 -17.27 -5.29 -12.35
CA PRO A 146 -17.62 -6.07 -13.54
C PRO A 146 -16.59 -5.89 -14.65
N ASP A 147 -16.14 -6.99 -15.25
CA ASP A 147 -15.10 -7.04 -16.29
C ASP A 147 -13.71 -6.48 -15.89
N GLY A 148 -13.53 -6.11 -14.62
CA GLY A 148 -12.27 -5.62 -14.07
C GLY A 148 -11.36 -6.75 -13.58
N LEU A 149 -10.08 -6.68 -13.96
CA LEU A 149 -9.08 -7.67 -13.51
C LEU A 149 -8.80 -7.57 -12.00
N LEU A 150 -8.66 -6.34 -11.51
CA LEU A 150 -8.34 -6.02 -10.12
C LEU A 150 -9.54 -5.35 -9.42
N PRO A 151 -9.74 -5.61 -8.12
CA PRO A 151 -10.75 -4.92 -7.34
C PRO A 151 -10.39 -3.43 -7.21
N ARG A 152 -11.40 -2.55 -7.24
CA ARG A 152 -11.24 -1.10 -7.07
C ARG A 152 -11.61 -0.64 -5.68
N TRP A 153 -11.01 0.45 -5.22
CA TRP A 153 -11.42 1.05 -3.96
C TRP A 153 -12.83 1.60 -4.09
N LYS A 154 -13.71 1.17 -3.19
CA LYS A 154 -15.08 1.62 -3.05
C LYS A 154 -15.23 2.36 -1.73
N SER A 155 -15.79 3.57 -1.80
CA SER A 155 -16.19 4.36 -0.64
C SER A 155 -17.71 4.34 -0.57
N SER A 156 -18.26 3.83 0.54
CA SER A 156 -19.71 3.79 0.75
C SER A 156 -20.10 4.66 1.94
N PHE A 157 -21.11 5.49 1.74
CA PHE A 157 -21.75 6.23 2.81
C PHE A 157 -22.97 5.45 3.27
N VAL A 158 -23.16 5.37 4.58
CA VAL A 158 -24.26 4.63 5.19
C VAL A 158 -24.95 5.47 6.25
N GLN A 159 -26.24 5.22 6.44
CA GLN A 159 -27.06 5.85 7.47
C GLN A 159 -27.97 4.83 8.14
N LEU A 160 -27.99 4.83 9.48
CA LEU A 160 -28.99 4.09 10.25
C LEU A 160 -30.34 4.83 10.16
N VAL A 161 -31.39 4.08 9.89
CA VAL A 161 -32.76 4.57 9.86
C VAL A 161 -33.68 3.65 10.65
N ARG A 162 -34.64 4.24 11.35
CA ARG A 162 -35.77 3.51 11.95
C ARG A 162 -37.03 3.71 11.08
N ALA A 163 -37.63 2.60 10.64
CA ALA A 163 -38.86 2.57 9.88
C ALA A 163 -40.12 2.74 10.76
N PRO A 164 -41.32 2.99 10.18
CA PRO A 164 -42.56 3.18 10.94
C PRO A 164 -42.97 1.99 11.82
N ASP A 165 -42.60 0.77 11.43
CA ASP A 165 -42.85 -0.46 12.17
C ASP A 165 -41.84 -0.71 13.31
N GLY A 166 -40.87 0.19 13.49
CA GLY A 166 -39.84 0.14 14.52
C GLY A 166 -38.60 -0.66 14.13
N LYS A 167 -38.56 -1.30 12.95
CA LYS A 167 -37.36 -1.95 12.44
C LYS A 167 -36.27 -0.92 12.13
N GLU A 168 -35.02 -1.34 12.28
CA GLU A 168 -33.86 -0.50 12.00
C GLU A 168 -33.07 -1.07 10.82
N TYR A 169 -32.68 -0.20 9.90
CA TYR A 169 -31.94 -0.55 8.70
C TYR A 169 -30.72 0.34 8.55
N VAL A 170 -29.65 -0.19 7.97
CA VAL A 170 -28.51 0.57 7.48
C VAL A 170 -28.63 0.67 5.97
N ILE A 171 -28.89 1.88 5.49
CA ILE A 171 -29.03 2.17 4.06
C ILE A 171 -27.72 2.77 3.59
N GLY A 172 -27.22 2.30 2.46
CA GLY A 172 -25.99 2.83 1.89
C GLY A 172 -26.00 2.93 0.38
N SER A 173 -25.04 3.69 -0.11
CA SER A 173 -24.64 3.77 -1.51
C SER A 173 -23.15 4.10 -1.54
N GLY A 174 -22.50 3.84 -2.66
CA GLY A 174 -21.08 4.10 -2.78
C GLY A 174 -20.65 4.46 -4.19
N MET A 175 -19.37 4.80 -4.27
CA MET A 175 -18.66 5.15 -5.50
C MET A 175 -17.32 4.42 -5.53
N TYR A 176 -16.81 4.18 -6.73
CA TYR A 176 -15.42 3.77 -6.89
C TYR A 176 -14.54 5.01 -6.95
N ASN A 177 -13.67 5.15 -5.95
CA ASN A 177 -12.69 6.22 -5.90
C ASN A 177 -11.37 5.63 -5.42
N ASP A 178 -10.33 5.71 -6.24
CA ASP A 178 -8.99 5.19 -5.95
C ASP A 178 -8.14 6.18 -5.13
N ARG A 179 -8.63 7.41 -4.89
CA ARG A 179 -7.99 8.46 -4.09
C ARG A 179 -8.81 8.80 -2.84
N MET A 180 -8.19 9.48 -1.88
CA MET A 180 -8.89 10.02 -0.70
C MET A 180 -9.32 11.46 -0.99
N GLU A 181 -10.53 11.81 -0.52
CA GLU A 181 -11.09 13.15 -0.64
C GLU A 181 -11.09 13.87 0.71
N LYS A 182 -11.15 15.21 0.66
CA LYS A 182 -11.21 16.05 1.87
C LYS A 182 -12.39 15.67 2.77
N GLU A 183 -13.53 15.32 2.19
CA GLU A 183 -14.72 14.89 2.94
C GLU A 183 -14.49 13.58 3.71
N PHE A 184 -13.84 12.58 3.09
CA PHE A 184 -13.50 11.33 3.78
C PHE A 184 -12.54 11.55 4.94
N VAL A 185 -11.58 12.49 4.77
CA VAL A 185 -10.65 12.87 5.83
C VAL A 185 -11.36 13.54 6.99
N ILE A 186 -12.29 14.46 6.73
CA ILE A 186 -13.11 15.09 7.78
C ILE A 186 -13.88 14.02 8.54
N ASP A 187 -14.58 13.14 7.82
CA ASP A 187 -15.38 12.06 8.41
C ASP A 187 -14.52 11.15 9.32
N MET A 188 -13.34 10.75 8.84
CA MET A 188 -12.39 9.91 9.56
C MET A 188 -11.86 10.58 10.84
N VAL A 189 -11.54 11.88 10.80
CA VAL A 189 -11.07 12.65 11.98
C VAL A 189 -12.20 12.83 13.00
N GLU A 190 -13.43 13.10 12.55
CA GLU A 190 -14.58 13.20 13.44
C GLU A 190 -14.92 11.86 14.09
N ASP A 191 -14.79 10.75 13.36
CA ASP A 191 -14.97 9.40 13.92
C ASP A 191 -13.90 9.06 14.96
N ALA A 192 -12.64 9.36 14.66
CA ALA A 192 -11.55 9.17 15.61
C ALA A 192 -11.77 10.04 16.87
N ALA A 193 -12.18 11.30 16.70
CA ALA A 193 -12.51 12.19 17.80
C ALA A 193 -13.68 11.65 18.64
N GLY A 194 -14.72 11.09 18.00
CA GLY A 194 -15.84 10.45 18.66
C GLY A 194 -15.43 9.23 19.49
N GLN A 195 -14.56 8.38 18.94
CA GLN A 195 -14.00 7.22 19.64
C GLN A 195 -13.15 7.66 20.84
N ILE A 196 -12.32 8.69 20.70
CA ILE A 196 -11.51 9.26 21.79
C ILE A 196 -12.39 9.88 22.87
N LYS A 197 -13.46 10.59 22.51
CA LYS A 197 -14.44 11.13 23.47
C LYS A 197 -15.15 10.01 24.25
N LYS A 198 -15.45 8.90 23.58
CA LYS A 198 -16.14 7.72 24.15
C LYS A 198 -15.25 6.87 25.05
N GLU A 199 -14.00 6.62 24.63
CA GLU A 199 -13.13 5.59 25.22
C GLU A 199 -11.79 6.14 25.76
N GLY A 200 -11.54 7.44 25.60
CA GLY A 200 -10.28 8.07 25.97
C GLY A 200 -9.10 7.48 25.20
N LYS A 201 -7.98 7.27 25.89
CA LYS A 201 -6.76 6.68 25.30
C LYS A 201 -6.94 5.23 24.83
N ALA A 202 -7.96 4.50 25.31
CA ALA A 202 -8.19 3.13 24.86
C ALA A 202 -8.54 3.07 23.35
N ALA A 203 -9.09 4.15 22.79
CA ALA A 203 -9.36 4.26 21.36
C ALA A 203 -8.10 4.20 20.50
N PHE A 204 -6.92 4.58 21.04
CA PHE A 204 -5.68 4.71 20.26
C PHE A 204 -5.28 3.38 19.62
N ASN A 205 -5.52 2.25 20.28
CA ASN A 205 -5.19 0.93 19.74
C ASN A 205 -5.96 0.61 18.45
N LYS A 206 -7.19 1.11 18.31
CA LYS A 206 -8.03 0.90 17.11
C LYS A 206 -7.50 1.64 15.89
N LEU A 207 -6.71 2.70 16.10
CA LEU A 207 -6.19 3.55 15.02
C LEU A 207 -5.07 2.85 14.23
N TYR A 208 -4.52 1.74 14.74
CA TYR A 208 -3.48 0.96 14.08
C TYR A 208 -4.01 -0.22 13.26
N ASP A 209 -5.30 -0.53 13.34
CA ASP A 209 -5.85 -1.70 12.65
C ASP A 209 -5.95 -1.43 11.13
N PRO A 210 -5.19 -2.15 10.27
CA PRO A 210 -5.28 -1.99 8.82
C PRO A 210 -6.63 -2.45 8.24
N ALA A 211 -7.40 -3.25 9.00
CA ALA A 211 -8.77 -3.61 8.65
C ALA A 211 -9.79 -2.58 9.17
N GLY A 212 -9.35 -1.60 9.96
CA GLY A 212 -10.19 -0.55 10.53
C GLY A 212 -10.49 0.61 9.57
N PRO A 213 -11.25 1.61 10.03
CA PRO A 213 -11.59 2.79 9.23
C PRO A 213 -10.50 3.87 9.24
N PHE A 214 -9.48 3.77 10.10
CA PHE A 214 -8.52 4.85 10.38
C PHE A 214 -7.17 4.73 9.66
N LEU A 215 -7.00 3.67 8.87
CA LEU A 215 -5.84 3.44 8.00
C LEU A 215 -6.37 2.94 6.64
N VAL A 216 -6.45 3.84 5.67
CA VAL A 216 -7.11 3.60 4.38
C VAL A 216 -6.30 4.23 3.27
N LYS A 217 -5.94 3.44 2.25
CA LYS A 217 -5.07 3.89 1.14
C LYS A 217 -3.77 4.48 1.71
N ASP A 218 -3.51 5.76 1.46
CA ASP A 218 -2.39 6.54 2.00
C ASP A 218 -2.79 7.49 3.15
N THR A 219 -4.05 7.48 3.58
CA THR A 219 -4.57 8.30 4.69
C THR A 219 -4.60 7.53 6.01
N TYR A 220 -4.22 8.22 7.08
CA TYR A 220 -4.13 7.69 8.42
C TYR A 220 -4.40 8.77 9.47
N ILE A 221 -4.88 8.36 10.65
CA ILE A 221 -5.01 9.23 11.82
C ILE A 221 -3.67 9.37 12.54
N PHE A 222 -3.25 10.59 12.83
CA PHE A 222 -2.18 10.89 13.78
C PHE A 222 -2.71 11.69 14.98
N ILE A 223 -2.02 11.59 16.12
CA ILE A 223 -2.39 12.30 17.36
C ILE A 223 -1.15 12.95 17.98
N LEU A 224 -1.25 14.24 18.29
CA LEU A 224 -0.24 15.00 19.05
C LEU A 224 -0.80 15.41 20.41
N ASP A 225 0.01 15.32 21.46
CA ASP A 225 -0.31 15.94 22.75
C ASP A 225 -0.14 17.46 22.72
N THR A 226 -0.54 18.16 23.78
CA THR A 226 -0.51 19.63 23.85
C THR A 226 0.89 20.25 23.76
N THR A 227 1.95 19.46 23.88
CA THR A 227 3.34 19.91 23.78
C THR A 227 3.95 19.64 22.40
N GLY A 228 3.19 19.00 21.51
CA GLY A 228 3.64 18.57 20.18
C GLY A 228 4.35 17.22 20.18
N VAL A 229 4.21 16.40 21.23
CA VAL A 229 4.71 15.02 21.22
C VAL A 229 3.72 14.12 20.48
N GLU A 230 4.20 13.36 19.50
CA GLU A 230 3.36 12.46 18.73
C GLU A 230 3.01 11.20 19.54
N LEU A 231 1.72 10.95 19.74
CA LEU A 231 1.20 9.85 20.54
C LEU A 231 0.79 8.64 19.69
N VAL A 232 0.29 8.90 18.47
CA VAL A 232 -0.19 7.87 17.53
C VAL A 232 0.18 8.31 16.12
N ASN A 233 0.84 7.44 15.36
CA ASN A 233 1.05 7.64 13.93
C ASN A 233 1.29 6.28 13.24
N PRO A 234 0.24 5.57 12.79
CA PRO A 234 0.40 4.26 12.15
C PRO A 234 1.12 4.34 10.81
N GLY A 235 1.12 5.51 10.15
CA GLY A 235 1.87 5.73 8.90
C GLY A 235 3.37 5.93 9.12
N PHE A 236 3.76 6.53 10.26
CA PHE A 236 5.15 6.90 10.59
C PHE A 236 5.46 6.63 12.07
N ARG A 237 5.39 5.36 12.48
CA ARG A 237 5.52 4.95 13.90
C ARG A 237 6.84 5.36 14.57
N ASN A 238 7.89 5.59 13.79
CA ASN A 238 9.19 6.09 14.24
C ASN A 238 9.15 7.51 14.83
N LEU A 239 8.07 8.26 14.59
CA LEU A 239 7.85 9.60 15.12
C LEU A 239 7.17 9.59 16.50
N GLU A 240 6.51 8.49 16.87
CA GLU A 240 5.84 8.36 18.17
C GLU A 240 6.82 8.57 19.34
N GLY A 241 6.43 9.40 20.30
CA GLY A 241 7.24 9.80 21.46
C GLY A 241 8.20 10.96 21.19
N ARG A 242 8.34 11.44 19.96
CA ARG A 242 9.17 12.61 19.64
C ARG A 242 8.36 13.89 19.74
N ASN A 243 9.01 14.96 20.19
CA ASN A 243 8.47 16.30 20.09
C ASN A 243 8.70 16.83 18.66
N LEU A 244 7.63 17.19 17.97
CA LEU A 244 7.65 17.62 16.57
C LEU A 244 7.44 19.14 16.39
N MET A 245 7.47 19.93 17.46
CA MET A 245 7.26 21.38 17.38
C MET A 245 8.26 22.09 16.47
N ASP A 246 9.51 21.62 16.43
CA ASP A 246 10.56 22.23 15.60
C ASP A 246 10.78 21.47 14.28
N LEU A 247 9.92 20.48 13.97
CA LEU A 247 9.99 19.75 12.71
C LEU A 247 9.64 20.68 11.54
N LYS A 248 10.54 20.75 10.58
CA LYS A 248 10.34 21.44 9.31
C LYS A 248 10.08 20.43 8.21
N ASP A 249 9.15 20.73 7.33
CA ASP A 249 9.02 20.00 6.08
C ASP A 249 10.16 20.34 5.09
N SER A 250 10.14 19.73 3.90
CA SER A 250 11.16 19.94 2.87
C SER A 250 11.23 21.36 2.31
N GLU A 251 10.25 22.22 2.61
CA GLU A 251 10.22 23.64 2.24
C GLU A 251 10.54 24.56 3.43
N GLY A 252 10.88 24.00 4.59
CA GLY A 252 11.27 24.73 5.79
C GLY A 252 10.09 25.11 6.69
N LYS A 253 8.87 24.65 6.40
CA LYS A 253 7.65 25.00 7.11
C LYS A 253 7.54 24.26 8.45
N LEU A 254 7.32 25.00 9.54
CA LEU A 254 7.08 24.46 10.89
C LEU A 254 5.63 23.96 11.04
N LEU A 255 5.30 22.86 10.37
CA LEU A 255 3.93 22.38 10.19
C LEU A 255 3.15 22.18 11.51
N VAL A 256 3.79 21.68 12.57
CA VAL A 256 3.13 21.41 13.85
C VAL A 256 2.80 22.72 14.55
N GLN A 257 3.70 23.71 14.56
CA GLN A 257 3.40 25.02 15.13
C GLN A 257 2.22 25.70 14.42
N GLU A 258 2.15 25.58 13.09
CA GLU A 258 1.02 26.10 12.33
C GLU A 258 -0.30 25.40 12.65
N MET A 259 -0.29 24.07 12.79
CA MET A 259 -1.47 23.32 13.22
C MET A 259 -1.98 23.80 14.59
N PHE A 260 -1.08 23.93 15.58
CA PHE A 260 -1.43 24.39 16.93
C PHE A 260 -1.98 25.81 16.91
N LYS A 261 -1.29 26.73 16.22
CA LYS A 261 -1.75 28.12 16.05
C LYS A 261 -3.11 28.19 15.35
N ALA A 262 -3.37 27.34 14.36
CA ALA A 262 -4.65 27.33 13.67
C ALA A 262 -5.79 26.86 14.57
N VAL A 263 -5.55 25.83 15.40
CA VAL A 263 -6.60 25.31 16.29
C VAL A 263 -6.84 26.12 17.57
N GLU A 264 -5.99 27.11 17.85
CA GLU A 264 -6.26 28.12 18.88
C GLU A 264 -7.41 29.04 18.51
N LYS A 265 -7.58 29.32 17.20
CA LYS A 265 -8.63 30.20 16.70
C LYS A 265 -9.96 29.46 16.54
N ASP A 266 -9.92 28.29 15.92
CA ASP A 266 -11.08 27.46 15.62
C ASP A 266 -10.78 26.04 16.09
N SER A 267 -11.73 25.26 16.60
CA SER A 267 -11.42 23.90 17.09
C SER A 267 -10.92 22.93 16.01
N THR A 268 -10.95 23.35 14.75
CA THR A 268 -10.58 22.56 13.57
C THR A 268 -9.90 23.44 12.52
N ALA A 269 -8.95 22.89 11.75
CA ALA A 269 -8.28 23.61 10.68
C ALA A 269 -7.80 22.70 9.54
N TRP A 270 -7.63 23.26 8.35
CA TRP A 270 -6.88 22.65 7.24
C TRP A 270 -5.51 23.30 7.12
N ILE A 271 -4.46 22.48 7.04
CA ILE A 271 -3.07 22.93 6.87
C ILE A 271 -2.43 22.15 5.72
N GLU A 272 -1.75 22.86 4.83
CA GLU A 272 -0.98 22.26 3.74
C GLU A 272 0.50 22.31 4.03
N TYR A 273 1.22 21.22 3.77
CA TYR A 273 2.66 21.10 3.98
C TYR A 273 3.22 19.95 3.13
N MET A 274 4.53 19.88 3.01
CA MET A 274 5.19 18.79 2.32
C MET A 274 5.34 17.58 3.24
N TRP A 275 4.85 16.41 2.81
CA TRP A 275 4.94 15.19 3.60
C TRP A 275 5.07 13.96 2.69
N PRO A 276 5.87 12.95 3.05
CA PRO A 276 5.92 11.71 2.29
C PRO A 276 4.65 10.87 2.49
N LYS A 277 4.32 10.03 1.52
CA LYS A 277 3.29 8.98 1.69
C LYS A 277 3.82 7.86 2.59
N PRO A 278 2.98 7.14 3.35
CA PRO A 278 3.45 5.97 4.08
C PRO A 278 4.17 4.98 3.15
N GLY A 279 5.39 4.59 3.51
CA GLY A 279 6.23 3.71 2.69
C GLY A 279 6.93 4.38 1.50
N ASP A 280 6.72 5.68 1.29
CA ASP A 280 7.50 6.54 0.40
C ASP A 280 8.38 7.46 1.25
N ASN A 281 9.43 8.02 0.66
CA ASN A 281 10.27 9.02 1.28
C ASN A 281 10.29 10.34 0.48
N ARG A 282 9.68 10.36 -0.70
CA ARG A 282 9.51 11.58 -1.48
C ARG A 282 8.37 12.39 -0.90
N SER A 283 8.71 13.57 -0.39
CA SER A 283 7.71 14.53 0.05
C SER A 283 6.84 14.99 -1.11
N THR A 284 5.53 15.01 -0.85
CA THR A 284 4.51 15.53 -1.76
C THR A 284 3.58 16.46 -0.98
N GLN A 285 2.90 17.38 -1.67
CA GLN A 285 2.01 18.31 -0.99
C GLN A 285 0.84 17.54 -0.38
N LYS A 286 0.64 17.72 0.93
CA LYS A 286 -0.42 17.11 1.71
C LYS A 286 -1.28 18.19 2.33
N ALA A 287 -2.59 18.08 2.19
CA ALA A 287 -3.55 18.86 2.95
C ALA A 287 -4.07 18.01 4.12
N THR A 288 -3.95 18.51 5.34
CA THR A 288 -4.34 17.80 6.56
C THR A 288 -5.42 18.58 7.30
N TYR A 289 -6.48 17.87 7.66
CA TYR A 289 -7.49 18.35 8.59
C TYR A 289 -7.09 17.97 10.01
N VAL A 290 -7.09 18.93 10.92
CA VAL A 290 -6.80 18.72 12.34
C VAL A 290 -7.97 19.20 13.19
N ARG A 291 -8.18 18.52 14.33
CA ARG A 291 -9.21 18.82 15.32
C ARG A 291 -8.64 18.77 16.73
N LYS A 292 -9.00 19.74 17.55
CA LYS A 292 -8.78 19.74 19.00
C LYS A 292 -9.83 18.84 19.67
N VAL A 293 -9.38 17.76 20.31
CA VAL A 293 -10.26 16.76 20.94
C VAL A 293 -10.00 16.70 22.46
N PRO A 294 -11.02 16.90 23.31
CA PRO A 294 -10.87 16.74 24.76
C PRO A 294 -10.41 15.33 25.16
N LEU A 295 -9.50 15.24 26.12
CA LEU A 295 -9.01 13.99 26.68
C LEU A 295 -8.70 14.17 28.17
N GLY A 296 -9.64 13.80 29.04
CA GLY A 296 -9.57 14.09 30.48
C GLY A 296 -9.56 15.60 30.74
N ASP A 297 -8.65 16.07 31.58
CA ASP A 297 -8.47 17.50 31.89
C ASP A 297 -7.61 18.25 30.86
N SER A 298 -7.19 17.57 29.78
CA SER A 298 -6.41 18.15 28.69
C SER A 298 -7.10 17.91 27.35
N TRP A 299 -6.37 18.11 26.26
CA TRP A 299 -6.81 17.82 24.91
C TRP A 299 -5.67 17.25 24.07
N VAL A 300 -6.01 16.61 22.96
CA VAL A 300 -5.06 16.15 21.94
C VAL A 300 -5.46 16.72 20.59
N LEU A 301 -4.47 16.95 19.73
CA LEU A 301 -4.70 17.28 18.33
C LEU A 301 -4.84 15.96 17.56
N VAL A 302 -5.95 15.76 16.89
CA VAL A 302 -6.21 14.59 16.04
C VAL A 302 -6.24 15.05 14.60
N GLY A 303 -5.53 14.39 13.69
CA GLY A 303 -5.53 14.79 12.29
C GLY A 303 -5.38 13.63 11.31
N ALA A 304 -5.81 13.88 10.08
CA ALA A 304 -5.57 13.04 8.90
C ALA A 304 -5.52 13.94 7.66
N GLY A 305 -4.99 13.43 6.55
CA GLY A 305 -4.83 14.26 5.35
C GLY A 305 -4.95 13.50 4.04
N VAL A 306 -5.09 14.28 2.98
CA VAL A 306 -5.08 13.87 1.58
C VAL A 306 -3.82 14.40 0.90
N TYR A 307 -3.23 13.59 0.03
CA TYR A 307 -2.13 14.02 -0.83
C TYR A 307 -2.71 14.67 -2.10
N LEU A 308 -2.27 15.88 -2.41
CA LEU A 308 -2.78 16.64 -3.54
C LEU A 308 -2.25 16.06 -4.86
N ALA A 309 -3.13 15.96 -5.85
CA ALA A 309 -2.79 15.45 -7.17
C ALA A 309 -1.78 16.39 -7.87
N ASP A 310 -0.88 15.81 -8.66
CA ASP A 310 0.06 16.54 -9.53
C ASP A 310 1.01 17.53 -8.82
N ALA A 311 1.11 17.45 -7.50
CA ALA A 311 2.08 18.23 -6.74
C ALA A 311 3.52 17.83 -7.13
N PRO A 312 4.42 18.79 -7.35
CA PRO A 312 5.82 18.51 -7.65
C PRO A 312 6.43 17.66 -6.53
N ARG A 313 7.12 16.58 -6.93
CA ARG A 313 7.88 15.74 -6.01
C ARG A 313 9.27 16.31 -5.90
N THR A 314 9.69 16.65 -4.70
CA THR A 314 11.08 17.03 -4.46
C THR A 314 11.84 15.79 -4.02
N ALA A 315 12.65 15.24 -4.93
CA ALA A 315 13.66 14.25 -4.57
C ALA A 315 14.92 14.97 -4.08
N LEU A 316 15.60 14.41 -3.09
CA LEU A 316 16.92 14.87 -2.69
C LEU A 316 17.89 14.56 -3.85
N LYS A 317 18.54 15.58 -4.42
CA LYS A 317 19.57 15.40 -5.47
C LYS A 317 20.80 14.74 -4.85
N ARG A 318 21.22 13.59 -5.38
CA ARG A 318 22.39 12.83 -4.90
C ARG A 318 23.18 12.22 -6.05
N GLU A 319 24.46 11.97 -5.81
CA GLU A 319 25.25 11.11 -6.71
C GLU A 319 24.67 9.69 -6.71
N MET A 320 24.46 9.12 -7.89
CA MET A 320 23.86 7.80 -8.03
C MET A 320 24.96 6.73 -7.89
N ILE A 321 25.01 6.06 -6.74
CA ILE A 321 25.78 4.83 -6.54
C ILE A 321 24.97 3.68 -7.15
N THR A 322 25.56 2.88 -8.03
CA THR A 322 24.89 1.70 -8.58
C THR A 322 24.94 0.52 -7.60
N PRO A 323 24.04 -0.47 -7.72
CA PRO A 323 24.12 -1.70 -6.91
C PRO A 323 25.48 -2.39 -7.02
N SER A 324 26.05 -2.44 -8.22
CA SER A 324 27.38 -3.00 -8.49
C SER A 324 28.50 -2.23 -7.77
N ASP A 325 28.45 -0.89 -7.77
CA ASP A 325 29.44 -0.06 -7.06
C ASP A 325 29.43 -0.34 -5.56
N LEU A 326 28.24 -0.47 -4.95
CA LEU A 326 28.10 -0.77 -3.53
C LEU A 326 28.58 -2.19 -3.19
N LYS A 327 28.27 -3.18 -4.05
CA LYS A 327 28.78 -4.55 -3.88
C LYS A 327 30.31 -4.57 -3.87
N ASN A 328 30.94 -3.90 -4.84
CA ASN A 328 32.40 -3.76 -4.88
C ASN A 328 32.94 -3.02 -3.65
N PHE A 329 32.27 -1.96 -3.23
CA PHE A 329 32.63 -1.21 -2.02
C PHE A 329 32.63 -2.09 -0.75
N VAL A 330 31.62 -2.94 -0.57
CA VAL A 330 31.54 -3.88 0.56
C VAL A 330 32.58 -5.00 0.45
N ASN A 331 32.87 -5.47 -0.77
CA ASN A 331 33.94 -6.45 -1.00
C ASN A 331 35.31 -5.89 -0.59
N ASP A 332 35.66 -4.68 -1.03
CA ASP A 332 36.91 -4.01 -0.65
C ASP A 332 37.00 -3.83 0.87
N ALA A 333 35.87 -3.53 1.54
CA ALA A 333 35.82 -3.40 2.99
C ALA A 333 36.02 -4.75 3.70
N ALA A 334 35.45 -5.83 3.13
CA ALA A 334 35.64 -7.18 3.65
C ALA A 334 37.11 -7.58 3.56
N ASP A 335 37.76 -7.41 2.41
CA ASP A 335 39.17 -7.74 2.21
C ASP A 335 40.07 -7.01 3.24
N LYS A 336 39.80 -5.73 3.50
CA LYS A 336 40.53 -4.97 4.53
C LYS A 336 40.25 -5.47 5.95
N LEU A 337 39.01 -5.87 6.25
CA LEU A 337 38.66 -6.46 7.54
C LEU A 337 39.28 -7.84 7.75
N GLU A 338 39.48 -8.63 6.70
CA GLU A 338 40.21 -9.92 6.76
C GLU A 338 41.69 -9.71 7.08
N GLU A 339 42.30 -8.61 6.61
CA GLU A 339 43.70 -8.27 6.89
C GLU A 339 43.89 -7.60 8.25
N GLU A 340 43.03 -6.65 8.61
CA GLU A 340 43.26 -5.73 9.72
C GLU A 340 42.31 -5.91 10.91
N GLY A 341 41.16 -6.56 10.72
CA GLY A 341 40.09 -6.64 11.71
C GLY A 341 39.65 -5.26 12.20
N GLU A 342 39.53 -5.09 13.52
CA GLU A 342 39.10 -3.83 14.13
C GLU A 342 40.06 -2.66 13.89
N LYS A 343 41.31 -2.92 13.48
CA LYS A 343 42.28 -1.86 13.16
C LYS A 343 41.87 -1.03 11.95
N ALA A 344 40.96 -1.53 11.11
CA ALA A 344 40.39 -0.78 9.99
C ALA A 344 39.36 0.29 10.41
N PHE A 345 38.76 0.18 11.61
CA PHE A 345 37.64 1.03 12.04
C PHE A 345 37.95 2.54 12.06
N PRO A 346 39.14 3.01 12.51
CA PRO A 346 39.48 4.42 12.43
C PRO A 346 39.44 4.97 11.00
N GLU A 347 39.89 4.19 10.02
CA GLU A 347 39.87 4.58 8.60
C GLU A 347 38.42 4.60 8.07
N PHE A 348 37.64 3.57 8.38
CA PHE A 348 36.22 3.49 8.01
C PHE A 348 35.36 4.61 8.58
N ARG A 349 35.77 5.22 9.69
CA ARG A 349 35.05 6.34 10.32
C ARG A 349 35.48 7.71 9.79
N SER A 350 36.56 7.79 9.02
CA SER A 350 37.04 9.07 8.47
C SER A 350 36.03 9.60 7.46
N LYS A 351 35.36 10.71 7.79
CA LYS A 351 34.50 11.44 6.85
C LYS A 351 35.29 11.90 5.63
N ASP A 352 34.59 12.05 4.51
CA ASP A 352 35.14 12.45 3.21
C ASP A 352 36.27 11.53 2.71
N SER A 353 36.22 10.25 3.13
CA SER A 353 37.13 9.20 2.66
C SER A 353 36.43 8.27 1.69
N ARG A 354 37.18 7.35 1.06
CA ARG A 354 36.58 6.30 0.23
C ARG A 354 35.56 5.43 0.98
N TRP A 355 35.65 5.35 2.31
CA TRP A 355 34.84 4.49 3.18
C TRP A 355 33.63 5.16 3.81
N TYR A 356 33.64 6.49 3.88
CA TYR A 356 32.54 7.26 4.42
C TYR A 356 32.40 8.59 3.69
N ASP A 357 31.35 8.66 2.87
CA ASP A 357 30.98 9.82 2.06
C ASP A 357 29.45 9.95 2.04
N GLY A 358 28.93 11.03 2.62
CA GLY A 358 27.49 11.28 2.70
C GLY A 358 26.70 10.15 3.37
N ASP A 359 25.87 9.47 2.60
CA ASP A 359 25.03 8.34 3.03
C ASP A 359 25.64 6.96 2.75
N LYS A 360 26.80 6.91 2.08
CA LYS A 360 27.61 5.69 1.88
C LYS A 360 28.56 5.51 3.06
N TYR A 361 28.28 4.53 3.90
CA TYR A 361 29.07 4.25 5.10
C TYR A 361 28.98 2.78 5.50
N LEU A 362 30.01 2.30 6.20
CA LEU A 362 30.09 0.91 6.67
C LEU A 362 29.47 0.71 8.06
N PHE A 363 28.90 -0.47 8.26
CA PHE A 363 28.57 -1.02 9.58
C PHE A 363 29.06 -2.47 9.70
N VAL A 364 29.44 -2.87 10.91
CA VAL A 364 29.93 -4.23 11.20
C VAL A 364 29.22 -4.78 12.42
N TRP A 365 28.68 -5.99 12.32
CA TRP A 365 28.10 -6.72 13.44
C TRP A 365 28.85 -8.04 13.64
N ASN A 366 28.89 -8.54 14.87
CA ASN A 366 29.24 -9.95 15.08
C ASN A 366 28.02 -10.85 14.76
N LEU A 367 28.24 -12.17 14.68
CA LEU A 367 27.15 -13.11 14.33
C LEU A 367 26.13 -13.37 15.46
N ASP A 368 26.37 -12.89 16.68
CA ASP A 368 25.34 -12.80 17.72
C ASP A 368 24.36 -11.63 17.48
N GLY A 369 24.64 -10.79 16.48
CA GLY A 369 23.86 -9.61 16.11
C GLY A 369 24.15 -8.38 16.95
N LYS A 370 25.30 -8.33 17.63
CA LYS A 370 25.80 -7.10 18.27
C LYS A 370 26.46 -6.23 17.22
N ARG A 371 26.00 -4.99 17.08
CA ARG A 371 26.65 -4.00 16.23
C ARG A 371 27.93 -3.52 16.90
N ILE A 372 29.08 -3.89 16.33
CA ILE A 372 30.40 -3.54 16.87
C ILE A 372 30.98 -2.27 16.26
N PHE A 373 30.51 -1.88 15.06
CA PHE A 373 30.93 -0.67 14.38
C PHE A 373 29.78 -0.06 13.56
N HIS A 374 29.68 1.26 13.58
CA HIS A 374 28.79 2.04 12.71
C HIS A 374 29.43 3.40 12.40
N ALA A 375 29.88 3.59 11.16
CA ALA A 375 30.64 4.77 10.78
C ALA A 375 29.88 6.09 11.00
N ALA A 376 28.60 6.13 10.62
CA ALA A 376 27.80 7.36 10.64
C ALA A 376 27.26 7.77 12.03
N ASP A 377 27.15 6.82 12.97
CA ASP A 377 26.57 7.08 14.29
C ASP A 377 27.12 6.06 15.28
N SER A 378 28.02 6.48 16.16
CA SER A 378 28.63 5.59 17.15
C SER A 378 27.73 5.28 18.35
N THR A 379 26.66 6.06 18.58
CA THR A 379 25.72 5.83 19.70
C THR A 379 24.90 4.55 19.55
N LEU A 380 24.97 3.98 18.36
CA LEU A 380 24.34 2.78 17.90
C LEU A 380 25.14 1.51 18.24
N GLU A 381 26.45 1.64 18.51
CA GLU A 381 27.36 0.52 18.78
C GLU A 381 27.10 -0.13 20.15
N GLY A 382 27.50 -1.40 20.29
CA GLY A 382 27.36 -2.19 21.51
C GLY A 382 25.98 -2.84 21.72
N LYS A 383 24.97 -2.46 20.93
CA LYS A 383 23.59 -2.95 21.03
C LYS A 383 23.40 -4.26 20.25
N ILE A 384 22.66 -5.20 20.82
CA ILE A 384 22.17 -6.41 20.12
C ILE A 384 20.94 -6.02 19.30
N VAL A 385 20.99 -6.25 18.00
CA VAL A 385 20.01 -5.77 17.00
C VAL A 385 19.55 -6.89 16.05
N ASN A 386 19.77 -8.16 16.39
CA ASN A 386 19.26 -9.30 15.60
C ASN A 386 17.72 -9.39 15.53
N GLY A 387 17.01 -8.83 16.52
CA GLY A 387 15.55 -8.83 16.58
C GLY A 387 14.89 -7.55 16.07
N THR A 388 15.64 -6.58 15.55
CA THR A 388 15.05 -5.30 15.11
C THR A 388 14.19 -5.48 13.88
N LYS A 389 13.11 -4.70 13.85
CA LYS A 389 12.18 -4.59 12.74
C LYS A 389 12.15 -3.16 12.23
N ASP A 390 11.90 -2.99 10.94
CA ASP A 390 11.73 -1.68 10.33
C ASP A 390 10.31 -1.09 10.54
N ALA A 391 10.04 0.06 9.92
CA ALA A 391 8.75 0.75 9.99
C ALA A 391 7.57 -0.06 9.41
N LEU A 392 7.83 -1.02 8.51
CA LEU A 392 6.83 -1.93 7.95
C LEU A 392 6.76 -3.27 8.71
N GLY A 393 7.53 -3.40 9.79
CA GLY A 393 7.62 -4.60 10.60
C GLY A 393 8.49 -5.72 10.00
N ARG A 394 9.32 -5.41 8.99
CA ARG A 394 10.25 -6.34 8.37
C ARG A 394 11.43 -6.63 9.30
N PRO A 395 11.75 -7.90 9.61
CA PRO A 395 12.77 -8.27 10.57
C PRO A 395 14.19 -8.18 9.99
N TYR A 396 14.62 -6.99 9.55
CA TYR A 396 15.87 -6.81 8.81
C TYR A 396 17.12 -7.28 9.59
N GLY A 397 17.11 -7.18 10.93
CA GLY A 397 18.21 -7.68 11.76
C GLY A 397 18.37 -9.21 11.66
N LYS A 398 17.25 -9.94 11.58
CA LYS A 398 17.24 -11.39 11.35
C LYS A 398 17.72 -11.70 9.92
N MET A 399 17.23 -10.92 8.95
CA MET A 399 17.59 -11.10 7.54
C MET A 399 19.09 -10.93 7.31
N PHE A 400 19.76 -9.97 7.98
CA PHE A 400 21.21 -9.80 7.87
C PHE A 400 21.97 -11.08 8.27
N LEU A 401 21.57 -11.70 9.38
CA LEU A 401 22.19 -12.94 9.88
C LEU A 401 21.84 -14.16 9.02
N GLU A 402 20.64 -14.20 8.45
CA GLU A 402 20.25 -15.24 7.49
C GLU A 402 21.07 -15.13 6.20
N THR A 403 21.33 -13.90 5.72
CA THR A 403 22.19 -13.66 4.56
C THR A 403 23.61 -14.18 4.78
N THR A 404 24.22 -13.97 5.95
CA THR A 404 25.57 -14.50 6.25
C THR A 404 25.60 -16.00 6.48
N SER A 405 24.45 -16.60 6.83
CA SER A 405 24.28 -18.04 6.98
C SER A 405 23.95 -18.76 5.66
N SER A 406 23.71 -18.00 4.58
CA SER A 406 23.46 -18.55 3.25
C SER A 406 24.71 -19.24 2.67
N LYS A 407 24.53 -20.03 1.60
CA LYS A 407 25.64 -20.74 0.94
C LYS A 407 26.72 -19.78 0.39
N THR A 408 26.33 -18.58 -0.02
CA THR A 408 27.26 -17.55 -0.52
C THR A 408 27.85 -16.72 0.62
N GLY A 409 27.19 -16.66 1.78
CA GLY A 409 27.58 -15.81 2.89
C GLY A 409 27.36 -14.31 2.63
N GLU A 410 26.69 -13.95 1.53
CA GLU A 410 26.50 -12.58 1.09
C GLU A 410 25.19 -12.40 0.30
N GLY A 411 24.68 -11.16 0.25
CA GLY A 411 23.48 -10.82 -0.50
C GLY A 411 22.85 -9.49 -0.12
N TRP A 412 21.81 -9.12 -0.88
CA TRP A 412 21.04 -7.90 -0.66
C TRP A 412 19.97 -8.07 0.41
N VAL A 413 19.82 -7.06 1.26
CA VAL A 413 18.71 -6.92 2.20
C VAL A 413 18.10 -5.53 2.06
N HIS A 414 16.80 -5.51 1.72
CA HIS A 414 16.01 -4.30 1.54
C HIS A 414 15.17 -4.04 2.80
N TYR A 415 15.13 -2.82 3.32
CA TYR A 415 14.39 -2.49 4.55
C TYR A 415 14.19 -0.99 4.67
N MET A 416 13.27 -0.56 5.51
CA MET A 416 13.06 0.86 5.80
C MET A 416 14.03 1.34 6.89
N PHE A 417 14.81 2.39 6.62
CA PHE A 417 15.74 2.95 7.59
C PHE A 417 15.83 4.47 7.43
N PRO A 418 15.95 5.25 8.53
CA PRO A 418 16.17 6.68 8.43
C PRO A 418 17.46 7.00 7.69
N GLU A 419 17.42 8.02 6.84
CA GLU A 419 18.63 8.62 6.27
C GLU A 419 19.40 9.34 7.39
N PRO A 420 20.74 9.53 7.27
CA PRO A 420 21.47 10.37 8.21
C PRO A 420 20.83 11.77 8.29
N GLU A 421 20.64 12.27 9.51
CA GLU A 421 20.00 13.57 9.80
C GLU A 421 18.50 13.68 9.43
N ASP A 422 17.92 12.66 8.80
CA ASP A 422 16.48 12.56 8.56
C ASP A 422 15.81 11.70 9.64
N ILE A 423 14.56 12.04 9.96
CA ILE A 423 13.71 11.25 10.84
C ILE A 423 12.81 10.30 10.06
N PHE A 424 12.56 10.54 8.78
CA PHE A 424 11.71 9.70 7.94
C PHE A 424 12.48 8.50 7.42
N PRO A 425 11.96 7.28 7.62
CA PRO A 425 12.58 6.11 7.04
C PRO A 425 12.39 6.10 5.52
N ALA A 426 13.45 5.75 4.80
CA ALA A 426 13.45 5.51 3.36
C ALA A 426 13.80 4.05 3.07
N TRP A 427 13.48 3.57 1.87
CA TRP A 427 13.93 2.25 1.45
C TRP A 427 15.46 2.26 1.37
N LYS A 428 16.09 1.42 2.20
CA LYS A 428 17.52 1.17 2.20
C LYS A 428 17.79 -0.24 1.72
N SER A 429 18.64 -0.36 0.72
CA SER A 429 19.11 -1.64 0.20
C SER A 429 20.56 -1.80 0.60
N SER A 430 20.83 -2.73 1.50
CA SER A 430 22.19 -3.00 1.98
C SER A 430 22.73 -4.29 1.39
N TYR A 431 23.96 -4.24 0.92
CA TYR A 431 24.70 -5.45 0.59
C TYR A 431 25.43 -5.92 1.85
N ILE A 432 25.18 -7.16 2.23
CA ILE A 432 25.72 -7.80 3.43
C ILE A 432 26.69 -8.88 3.01
N LYS A 433 27.86 -8.94 3.65
CA LYS A 433 28.86 -9.99 3.42
C LYS A 433 29.43 -10.51 4.74
N ARG A 434 29.52 -11.82 4.88
CA ARG A 434 30.24 -12.49 5.96
C ARG A 434 31.75 -12.30 5.76
N VAL A 435 32.45 -11.98 6.84
CA VAL A 435 33.90 -11.77 6.84
C VAL A 435 34.52 -12.42 8.08
N SER A 436 35.68 -13.05 7.93
CA SER A 436 36.43 -13.64 9.04
C SER A 436 37.59 -12.72 9.41
N PHE A 437 37.60 -12.18 10.63
CA PHE A 437 38.68 -11.31 11.08
C PHE A 437 39.98 -12.10 11.30
N PRO A 438 41.15 -11.43 11.39
CA PRO A 438 42.43 -12.08 11.77
C PRO A 438 42.38 -12.84 13.11
N SER A 439 41.44 -12.48 14.00
CA SER A 439 41.19 -13.19 15.26
C SER A 439 40.60 -14.59 15.06
N GLY A 440 40.08 -14.91 13.87
CA GLY A 440 39.31 -16.11 13.56
C GLY A 440 37.81 -15.98 13.85
N GLU A 441 37.36 -14.81 14.34
CA GLU A 441 35.94 -14.56 14.59
C GLU A 441 35.21 -14.06 13.35
N ASP A 442 34.06 -14.66 13.08
CA ASP A 442 33.21 -14.27 11.98
C ASP A 442 32.30 -13.09 12.33
N HIS A 443 32.19 -12.20 11.36
CA HIS A 443 31.45 -10.96 11.42
C HIS A 443 30.64 -10.78 10.13
N LEU A 444 29.74 -9.81 10.13
CA LEU A 444 29.13 -9.29 8.92
C LEU A 444 29.58 -7.85 8.73
N VAL A 445 29.92 -7.50 7.49
CA VAL A 445 30.11 -6.13 7.05
C VAL A 445 29.02 -5.77 6.05
N GLY A 446 28.53 -4.54 6.12
CA GLY A 446 27.56 -4.05 5.15
C GLY A 446 27.63 -2.56 4.94
N SER A 447 27.08 -2.15 3.80
CA SER A 447 26.80 -0.77 3.42
C SER A 447 25.48 -0.75 2.67
N GLY A 448 24.82 0.41 2.57
CA GLY A 448 23.53 0.52 1.89
C GLY A 448 23.33 1.78 1.07
N ILE A 449 22.47 1.67 0.06
CA ILE A 449 21.97 2.78 -0.76
C ILE A 449 20.52 3.05 -0.37
N TYR A 450 20.17 4.33 -0.20
CA TYR A 450 18.80 4.75 -0.01
C TYR A 450 18.12 5.00 -1.35
N ASN A 451 16.87 4.57 -1.49
CA ASN A 451 16.03 4.73 -2.69
C ASN A 451 16.71 4.21 -3.95
N MET A 452 17.37 3.05 -3.78
CA MET A 452 18.08 2.39 -4.86
C MET A 452 17.17 2.25 -6.08
N LYS A 453 17.63 2.77 -7.22
CA LYS A 453 16.96 2.53 -8.49
C LYS A 453 17.11 1.04 -8.81
N MET A 454 15.98 0.37 -9.02
CA MET A 454 16.01 -1.00 -9.50
C MET A 454 16.51 -1.03 -10.94
N ASP A 455 17.34 -2.03 -11.22
CA ASP A 455 17.90 -2.30 -12.54
C ASP A 455 17.74 -3.78 -12.88
N GLU A 456 18.14 -4.14 -14.10
CA GLU A 456 18.02 -5.51 -14.61
C GLU A 456 18.81 -6.51 -13.75
N PHE A 457 20.02 -6.14 -13.30
CA PHE A 457 20.88 -7.02 -12.50
C PHE A 457 20.20 -7.49 -11.21
N LEU A 458 19.60 -6.57 -10.45
CA LEU A 458 18.94 -6.90 -9.20
C LEU A 458 17.70 -7.77 -9.38
N ILE A 459 16.92 -7.51 -10.43
CA ILE A 459 15.74 -8.31 -10.75
C ILE A 459 16.16 -9.73 -11.14
N GLU A 460 17.20 -9.88 -11.95
CA GLU A 460 17.75 -11.20 -12.28
C GLU A 460 18.22 -11.94 -11.03
N GLU A 461 19.02 -11.30 -10.16
CA GLU A 461 19.46 -11.91 -8.89
C GLU A 461 18.26 -12.38 -8.05
N MET A 462 17.22 -11.55 -7.93
CA MET A 462 16.01 -11.88 -7.18
C MET A 462 15.25 -13.08 -7.79
N VAL A 463 15.08 -13.11 -9.11
CA VAL A 463 14.41 -14.23 -9.82
C VAL A 463 15.22 -15.50 -9.70
N HIS A 464 16.55 -15.43 -9.82
CA HIS A 464 17.42 -16.59 -9.65
C HIS A 464 17.36 -17.17 -8.23
N GLN A 465 17.31 -16.32 -7.20
CA GLN A 465 17.15 -16.76 -5.81
C GLN A 465 15.78 -17.42 -5.57
N ALA A 466 14.71 -16.84 -6.10
CA ALA A 466 13.37 -17.43 -6.00
C ALA A 466 13.26 -18.75 -6.77
N ALA A 467 13.88 -18.83 -7.96
CA ALA A 467 13.96 -20.05 -8.74
C ALA A 467 14.68 -21.17 -7.99
N ALA A 468 15.85 -20.88 -7.42
CA ALA A 468 16.60 -21.85 -6.61
C ALA A 468 15.80 -22.31 -5.39
N LEU A 469 15.03 -21.41 -4.76
CA LEU A 469 14.15 -21.75 -3.65
C LEU A 469 13.03 -22.72 -4.07
N ILE A 470 12.42 -22.51 -5.24
CA ILE A 470 11.40 -23.41 -5.80
C ILE A 470 12.02 -24.74 -6.24
N GLU A 471 13.24 -24.76 -6.77
CA GLU A 471 13.93 -26.00 -7.11
C GLU A 471 14.14 -26.88 -5.87
N ASP A 472 14.57 -26.26 -4.76
CA ASP A 472 14.85 -26.92 -3.48
C ASP A 472 13.57 -27.33 -2.72
N GLN A 473 12.61 -26.42 -2.59
CA GLN A 473 11.44 -26.58 -1.70
C GLN A 473 10.11 -26.78 -2.44
N ARG A 474 10.09 -26.68 -3.77
CA ARG A 474 8.89 -26.81 -4.60
C ARG A 474 7.81 -25.81 -4.16
N ARG A 475 6.55 -26.26 -4.07
CA ARG A 475 5.40 -25.46 -3.64
C ARG A 475 5.49 -24.98 -2.18
N GLU A 476 6.35 -25.59 -1.35
CA GLU A 476 6.57 -25.12 0.03
C GLU A 476 7.28 -23.75 0.04
N ALA A 477 8.02 -23.42 -1.02
CA ALA A 477 8.61 -22.10 -1.21
C ALA A 477 7.56 -20.99 -1.34
N PHE A 478 6.34 -21.31 -1.78
CA PHE A 478 5.35 -20.29 -2.16
C PHE A 478 4.94 -19.41 -0.98
N ASP A 479 4.90 -19.94 0.24
CA ASP A 479 4.58 -19.14 1.42
C ASP A 479 5.70 -18.14 1.75
N LEU A 480 6.96 -18.49 1.48
CA LEU A 480 8.10 -17.57 1.62
C LEU A 480 8.07 -16.48 0.54
N LEU A 481 7.69 -16.83 -0.69
CA LEU A 481 7.54 -15.89 -1.80
C LEU A 481 6.35 -14.93 -1.58
N ARG A 482 5.31 -15.35 -0.86
CA ARG A 482 4.16 -14.51 -0.50
C ARG A 482 4.43 -13.55 0.66
N ASP A 483 5.44 -13.81 1.49
CA ASP A 483 5.71 -12.98 2.66
C ASP A 483 6.17 -11.58 2.25
N LYS A 484 5.29 -10.58 2.43
CA LYS A 484 5.57 -9.16 2.16
C LYS A 484 6.67 -8.57 3.04
N LYS A 485 7.04 -9.27 4.12
CA LYS A 485 8.15 -8.93 5.02
C LYS A 485 9.42 -9.72 4.70
N GLY A 486 9.35 -10.63 3.73
CA GLY A 486 10.48 -11.42 3.25
C GLY A 486 11.35 -10.68 2.23
N PRO A 487 12.37 -11.35 1.69
CA PRO A 487 13.29 -10.77 0.71
C PRO A 487 12.65 -10.55 -0.67
N PHE A 488 11.56 -11.26 -0.98
CA PHE A 488 10.96 -11.29 -2.33
C PHE A 488 9.84 -10.25 -2.55
N TYR A 489 9.70 -9.28 -1.64
CA TYR A 489 8.79 -8.15 -1.77
C TYR A 489 9.39 -6.91 -1.12
N PHE A 490 9.58 -5.84 -1.88
CA PHE A 490 10.02 -4.54 -1.38
C PHE A 490 9.74 -3.44 -2.41
N MET A 491 9.56 -2.21 -1.95
CA MET A 491 9.14 -1.10 -2.82
C MET A 491 7.88 -1.51 -3.64
N ASP A 492 7.96 -1.43 -4.97
CA ASP A 492 6.97 -1.96 -5.93
C ASP A 492 7.47 -3.21 -6.68
N THR A 493 8.54 -3.84 -6.20
CA THR A 493 9.19 -5.03 -6.76
C THR A 493 8.80 -6.29 -6.00
N TYR A 494 8.42 -7.34 -6.72
CA TYR A 494 7.90 -8.58 -6.15
C TYR A 494 8.08 -9.78 -7.09
N ILE A 495 8.29 -10.97 -6.51
CA ILE A 495 8.25 -12.23 -7.27
C ILE A 495 6.82 -12.64 -7.55
N PHE A 496 6.56 -13.10 -8.76
CA PHE A 496 5.37 -13.87 -9.11
C PHE A 496 5.74 -15.24 -9.69
N VAL A 497 4.80 -16.17 -9.61
CA VAL A 497 4.96 -17.54 -10.13
C VAL A 497 3.71 -17.92 -10.90
N THR A 498 3.88 -18.36 -12.14
CA THR A 498 2.78 -18.75 -13.04
C THR A 498 3.03 -20.17 -13.56
N SER A 499 1.98 -20.97 -13.75
CA SER A 499 2.09 -22.27 -14.43
C SER A 499 2.05 -22.12 -15.95
N PRO A 500 2.54 -23.10 -16.73
CA PRO A 500 2.56 -23.04 -18.19
C PRO A 500 1.18 -22.91 -18.86
N ASP A 501 0.10 -23.22 -18.15
CA ASP A 501 -1.27 -23.03 -18.63
C ASP A 501 -1.80 -21.60 -18.42
N GLY A 502 -1.02 -20.73 -17.76
CA GLY A 502 -1.39 -19.36 -17.43
C GLY A 502 -2.04 -19.16 -16.06
N THR A 503 -2.09 -20.19 -15.20
CA THR A 503 -2.60 -20.01 -13.84
C THR A 503 -1.59 -19.30 -12.95
N GLU A 504 -1.99 -18.17 -12.36
CA GLU A 504 -1.17 -17.43 -11.39
C GLU A 504 -1.12 -18.22 -10.08
N LEU A 505 0.08 -18.59 -9.61
CA LEU A 505 0.27 -19.43 -8.43
C LEU A 505 0.73 -18.64 -7.19
N VAL A 506 1.52 -17.59 -7.39
CA VAL A 506 2.04 -16.71 -6.34
C VAL A 506 2.08 -15.29 -6.88
N ASN A 507 1.45 -14.34 -6.19
CA ASN A 507 1.53 -12.94 -6.53
C ASN A 507 1.30 -12.04 -5.29
N PRO A 508 2.30 -11.81 -4.43
CA PRO A 508 2.17 -10.96 -3.25
C PRO A 508 1.82 -9.49 -3.60
N GLY A 509 2.21 -9.01 -4.80
CA GLY A 509 1.86 -7.69 -5.31
C GLY A 509 0.37 -7.54 -5.63
N LEU A 510 -0.22 -8.58 -6.21
CA LEU A 510 -1.62 -8.62 -6.63
C LEU A 510 -2.28 -9.95 -6.21
N PRO A 511 -2.49 -10.20 -4.90
CA PRO A 511 -2.92 -11.52 -4.41
C PRO A 511 -4.26 -11.99 -4.97
N SER A 512 -5.12 -11.05 -5.40
CA SER A 512 -6.40 -11.33 -6.05
C SER A 512 -6.29 -12.02 -7.41
N LEU A 513 -5.07 -12.14 -7.96
CA LEU A 513 -4.79 -12.87 -9.19
C LEU A 513 -4.54 -14.36 -8.94
N GLU A 514 -4.08 -14.75 -7.75
CA GLU A 514 -3.74 -16.14 -7.47
C GLU A 514 -4.93 -17.09 -7.67
N GLY A 515 -4.68 -18.18 -8.39
CA GLY A 515 -5.67 -19.19 -8.77
C GLY A 515 -6.46 -18.86 -10.04
N LYS A 516 -6.33 -17.65 -10.61
CA LYS A 516 -6.95 -17.31 -11.89
C LYS A 516 -6.06 -17.74 -13.04
N ASN A 517 -6.69 -18.20 -14.13
CA ASN A 517 -6.00 -18.38 -15.40
C ASN A 517 -5.98 -17.05 -16.17
N LEU A 518 -4.78 -16.54 -16.44
CA LEU A 518 -4.55 -15.24 -17.06
C LEU A 518 -4.01 -15.38 -18.50
N ILE A 519 -4.04 -16.57 -19.11
CA ILE A 519 -3.41 -16.81 -20.42
C ILE A 519 -3.97 -15.92 -21.54
N ASP A 520 -5.26 -15.57 -21.44
CA ASP A 520 -5.96 -14.71 -22.40
C ASP A 520 -5.98 -13.22 -21.98
N MET A 521 -5.28 -12.88 -20.88
CA MET A 521 -5.19 -11.50 -20.42
C MET A 521 -4.50 -10.63 -21.46
N LYS A 522 -5.12 -9.48 -21.73
CA LYS A 522 -4.57 -8.44 -22.58
C LYS A 522 -4.37 -7.16 -21.80
N ASP A 523 -3.31 -6.43 -22.12
CA ASP A 523 -3.12 -5.07 -21.62
C ASP A 523 -4.11 -4.08 -22.29
N LEU A 524 -4.04 -2.80 -21.89
CA LEU A 524 -4.89 -1.74 -22.44
C LEU A 524 -4.68 -1.49 -23.95
N LYS A 525 -3.59 -2.00 -24.53
CA LYS A 525 -3.30 -1.92 -25.97
C LYS A 525 -3.70 -3.20 -26.72
N GLY A 526 -4.20 -4.21 -26.02
CA GLY A 526 -4.60 -5.50 -26.58
C GLY A 526 -3.49 -6.55 -26.68
N ASN A 527 -2.31 -6.29 -26.10
CA ASN A 527 -1.17 -7.21 -26.15
C ASN A 527 -1.37 -8.39 -25.17
N PRO A 528 -1.11 -9.64 -25.57
CA PRO A 528 -1.34 -10.84 -24.76
C PRO A 528 -0.19 -11.08 -23.75
N VAL A 529 -0.03 -10.16 -22.81
CA VAL A 529 1.15 -10.04 -21.93
C VAL A 529 1.55 -11.31 -21.18
N VAL A 530 0.59 -12.08 -20.63
CA VAL A 530 0.90 -13.32 -19.88
C VAL A 530 1.31 -14.46 -20.82
N LYS A 531 0.71 -14.51 -22.02
CA LYS A 531 1.05 -15.51 -23.03
C LYS A 531 2.47 -15.30 -23.57
N ASP A 532 2.83 -14.05 -23.83
CA ASP A 532 4.16 -13.68 -24.34
C ASP A 532 5.24 -13.96 -23.29
N GLU A 533 4.96 -13.66 -22.03
CA GLU A 533 5.84 -13.99 -20.90
C GLU A 533 6.11 -15.51 -20.78
N ILE A 534 5.03 -16.31 -20.79
CA ILE A 534 5.15 -17.77 -20.68
C ILE A 534 5.89 -18.34 -21.89
N ALA A 535 5.59 -17.86 -23.10
CA ALA A 535 6.29 -18.28 -24.31
C ALA A 535 7.80 -18.02 -24.20
N LEU A 536 8.20 -16.81 -23.79
CA LEU A 536 9.60 -16.44 -23.59
C LEU A 536 10.32 -17.40 -22.63
N ALA A 537 9.76 -17.64 -21.44
CA ALA A 537 10.34 -18.55 -20.47
C ALA A 537 10.38 -20.01 -20.98
N MET A 538 9.35 -20.45 -21.69
CA MET A 538 9.25 -21.83 -22.17
C MET A 538 10.23 -22.12 -23.32
N GLU A 539 10.36 -21.20 -24.26
CA GLU A 539 11.20 -21.33 -25.47
C GLU A 539 12.68 -21.06 -25.18
N GLU A 540 12.98 -19.98 -24.47
CA GLU A 540 14.36 -19.52 -24.25
C GLU A 540 14.93 -19.94 -22.88
N GLY A 541 14.07 -20.39 -21.97
CA GLY A 541 14.44 -20.75 -20.60
C GLY A 541 14.45 -19.57 -19.64
N SER A 542 14.79 -18.37 -20.11
CA SER A 542 14.63 -17.10 -19.39
C SER A 542 14.80 -15.91 -20.34
N GLY A 543 14.21 -14.76 -20.01
CA GLY A 543 14.39 -13.54 -20.81
C GLY A 543 13.68 -12.32 -20.23
N TRP A 544 13.96 -11.17 -20.85
CA TRP A 544 13.35 -9.88 -20.55
C TRP A 544 12.23 -9.53 -21.53
N LEU A 545 11.17 -8.90 -21.01
CA LEU A 545 10.12 -8.28 -21.82
C LEU A 545 9.62 -6.98 -21.18
N GLU A 546 9.23 -6.04 -22.03
CA GLU A 546 8.47 -4.85 -21.62
C GLU A 546 6.97 -5.17 -21.69
N MET A 547 6.23 -4.88 -20.63
CA MET A 547 4.78 -5.05 -20.60
C MET A 547 4.08 -3.89 -19.88
N SER A 548 2.79 -3.71 -20.14
CA SER A 548 1.95 -2.83 -19.34
C SER A 548 1.30 -3.62 -18.21
N TRP A 549 1.66 -3.30 -16.96
CA TRP A 549 1.20 -4.04 -15.78
C TRP A 549 0.85 -3.11 -14.62
N PHE A 550 -0.03 -3.56 -13.73
CA PHE A 550 -0.47 -2.78 -12.56
C PHE A 550 0.63 -2.68 -11.51
N LYS A 551 0.88 -1.48 -10.95
CA LYS A 551 1.78 -1.34 -9.79
C LYS A 551 1.10 -1.85 -8.51
N PRO A 552 1.80 -2.57 -7.62
CA PRO A 552 1.27 -2.99 -6.32
C PRO A 552 0.65 -1.82 -5.55
N GLY A 553 -0.52 -2.05 -4.96
CA GLY A 553 -1.26 -1.03 -4.22
C GLY A 553 -1.97 0.01 -5.09
N THR A 554 -1.90 -0.09 -6.42
CA THR A 554 -2.62 0.77 -7.36
C THR A 554 -3.38 -0.05 -8.40
N ASN A 555 -4.42 0.55 -9.00
CA ASN A 555 -5.14 -0.02 -10.13
C ASN A 555 -4.79 0.67 -11.46
N THR A 556 -3.63 1.32 -11.51
CA THR A 556 -3.16 2.03 -12.70
C THR A 556 -2.07 1.21 -13.37
N PRO A 557 -2.25 0.76 -14.63
CA PRO A 557 -1.19 0.16 -15.41
C PRO A 557 -0.05 1.14 -15.65
N ALA A 558 1.18 0.63 -15.59
CA ALA A 558 2.40 1.34 -15.94
C ALA A 558 3.29 0.42 -16.80
N THR A 559 4.24 1.02 -17.51
CA THR A 559 5.29 0.24 -18.17
C THR A 559 6.11 -0.49 -17.10
N LYS A 560 6.34 -1.78 -17.31
CA LYS A 560 7.10 -2.67 -16.43
C LYS A 560 8.11 -3.44 -17.28
N MET A 561 9.38 -3.39 -16.88
CA MET A 561 10.41 -4.28 -17.39
C MET A 561 10.38 -5.55 -16.54
N THR A 562 10.14 -6.70 -17.17
CA THR A 562 9.91 -7.97 -16.49
C THR A 562 10.92 -9.01 -16.96
N PHE A 563 11.58 -9.66 -16.02
CA PHE A 563 12.41 -10.83 -16.28
C PHE A 563 11.68 -12.09 -15.84
N VAL A 564 11.69 -13.11 -16.67
CA VAL A 564 11.11 -14.42 -16.36
C VAL A 564 12.08 -15.54 -16.58
N LYS A 565 11.92 -16.60 -15.78
CA LYS A 565 12.73 -17.80 -15.82
C LYS A 565 11.85 -19.04 -15.67
N LYS A 566 12.03 -20.00 -16.57
CA LYS A 566 11.47 -21.35 -16.42
C LYS A 566 12.24 -22.12 -15.36
N VAL A 567 11.50 -22.74 -14.47
CA VAL A 567 11.99 -23.61 -13.39
C VAL A 567 11.31 -24.96 -13.49
N GLN A 568 12.09 -26.03 -13.44
CA GLN A 568 11.57 -27.39 -13.44
C GLN A 568 11.94 -28.07 -12.13
N SER A 569 10.95 -28.55 -11.39
CA SER A 569 11.18 -29.29 -10.15
C SER A 569 10.24 -30.51 -10.07
N ASN A 570 10.83 -31.71 -10.09
CA ASN A 570 10.15 -33.00 -9.98
C ASN A 570 8.93 -33.19 -10.91
N GLY A 571 9.01 -32.72 -12.15
CA GLY A 571 7.97 -32.87 -13.17
C GLY A 571 6.98 -31.71 -13.24
N ASP A 572 6.95 -30.83 -12.23
CA ASP A 572 6.26 -29.55 -12.33
C ASP A 572 7.15 -28.55 -13.07
N THR A 573 6.52 -27.68 -13.87
CA THR A 573 7.16 -26.54 -14.52
C THR A 573 6.52 -25.27 -14.00
N PHE A 574 7.35 -24.28 -13.66
CA PHE A 574 6.95 -22.97 -13.18
C PHE A 574 7.63 -21.88 -14.00
N ILE A 575 6.95 -20.76 -14.20
CA ILE A 575 7.50 -19.53 -14.73
C ILE A 575 7.63 -18.59 -13.52
N VAL A 576 8.85 -18.26 -13.14
CA VAL A 576 9.17 -17.38 -12.02
C VAL A 576 9.59 -16.05 -12.60
N GLY A 577 9.00 -14.95 -12.14
CA GLY A 577 9.30 -13.64 -12.67
C GLY A 577 9.29 -12.54 -11.63
N SER A 578 9.93 -11.42 -11.98
CA SER A 578 9.89 -10.17 -11.24
C SER A 578 10.18 -9.04 -12.22
N GLY A 579 10.02 -7.79 -11.79
CA GLY A 579 10.31 -6.65 -12.63
C GLY A 579 10.28 -5.34 -11.86
N TYR A 580 10.66 -4.29 -12.56
CA TYR A 580 10.64 -2.91 -12.05
C TYR A 580 9.85 -2.01 -12.98
N TYR A 581 9.40 -0.87 -12.45
CA TYR A 581 8.66 0.14 -13.21
C TYR A 581 9.58 1.33 -13.47
N PRO A 582 10.06 1.53 -14.70
CA PRO A 582 10.91 2.67 -15.04
C PRO A 582 10.23 4.00 -14.67
N GLU A 583 11.01 4.95 -14.16
CA GLU A 583 10.54 6.33 -14.06
C GLU A 583 10.38 6.89 -15.49
N LYS A 584 9.32 7.67 -15.73
CA LYS A 584 9.21 8.40 -16.99
C LYS A 584 10.22 9.55 -16.94
N ASP A 585 11.15 9.55 -17.89
CA ASP A 585 12.09 10.65 -18.12
C ASP A 585 11.40 11.99 -18.39
#